data_AF-A0A100WJQ8-F1
#
_entry.id   AF-A0A100WJQ8-F1
#
_cell.length_a   1.000
_cell.length_b   1.000
_cell.length_c   1.000
_cell.angle_alpha   90.00
_cell.angle_beta   90.00
_cell.angle_gamma   90.00
#
_symmetry.space_group_name_H-M   'P 1'
#
loop_
_entity.id
_entity.type
_entity.pdbx_description
1 polymer ?
#
loop_
_entity_poly.entity_id
_entity_poly.type
_entity_poly.pdbx_seq_one_letter_code
_entity_poly.pdbx_strand_id
1 'polypeptide(L)'
;MTVLAHGLGGSTDLPIPLTYALIGAAWALTFTFAVVALAWRKPRFDPATPGRPLPRWVTSVVDAKATRWTVGLLGLGFAVWVAAAAVLGPQNSSNALPGVFYVLLWVGTVALSVLFGPVWRAVSPVRTVARLVRTRGDSYPTGLGYWPAALGLFAFVWLELASPDPGSLAAVKIWLLIYLGVTLGGVIAFGTRWCSHADPFEVYSVVASRCAPVRRNPDGRVALGNPFNHLPTLPIRPASVTVLAVLLGSTAFDSFSATPAWRGFVDAHTSGAWQATAFKTAGLVVFVLTVAVTFSAAARATGGVDRDLRRRLPGLMAHSLIPIVIGYVFAHYLTYLVEKGQQTVYALLGMHDAAVYYVLSLHPSVLATSKVLFVVVGHIAGVIAAHDCALRVLPKRHQLTGQLAMMLVMVGYTFTGLYLLFGG
;
A
#
# COMPACT_ATOMS: atom_id res chain seq x y z
N MET A 1 -30.91 -6.24 28.42
CA MET A 1 -29.57 -5.71 28.68
C MET A 1 -28.59 -6.43 27.76
N THR A 2 -28.31 -5.85 26.60
CA THR A 2 -27.35 -6.36 25.63
C THR A 2 -25.95 -5.88 26.05
N VAL A 3 -25.12 -6.82 26.48
CA VAL A 3 -23.70 -6.56 26.71
C VAL A 3 -23.07 -6.30 25.35
N LEU A 4 -22.90 -5.03 25.01
CA LEU A 4 -22.07 -4.56 23.91
C LEU A 4 -20.64 -4.99 24.21
N ALA A 5 -20.18 -6.08 23.58
CA ALA A 5 -18.77 -6.39 23.49
C ALA A 5 -18.10 -5.23 22.74
N HIS A 6 -17.53 -4.30 23.51
CA HIS A 6 -16.69 -3.22 23.00
C HIS A 6 -15.64 -3.81 22.07
N GLY A 7 -15.53 -3.23 20.88
CA GLY A 7 -14.54 -3.63 19.89
C GLY A 7 -13.14 -3.59 20.48
N LEU A 8 -12.45 -4.71 20.36
CA LEU A 8 -11.04 -4.86 20.69
C LEU A 8 -10.22 -3.77 19.95
N GLY A 9 -9.60 -2.87 20.71
CA GLY A 9 -8.47 -2.05 20.28
C GLY A 9 -8.77 -0.81 19.42
N GLY A 10 -9.61 0.10 19.90
CA GLY A 10 -9.73 1.46 19.33
C GLY A 10 -8.42 2.25 19.44
N SER A 11 -8.21 3.23 18.55
CA SER A 11 -7.05 4.15 18.54
C SER A 11 -6.85 4.93 19.84
N THR A 12 -7.89 5.06 20.67
CA THR A 12 -7.91 5.81 21.93
C THR A 12 -7.31 5.05 23.13
N ASP A 13 -7.07 3.74 23.03
CA ASP A 13 -6.64 2.90 24.16
C ASP A 13 -5.16 2.47 24.09
N LEU A 14 -4.35 3.14 23.27
CA LEU A 14 -2.92 2.83 23.21
C LEU A 14 -2.23 3.31 24.51
N PRO A 15 -1.45 2.47 25.20
CA PRO A 15 -0.77 2.81 26.47
C PRO A 15 0.37 3.84 26.33
N ILE A 16 0.47 4.53 25.18
CA ILE A 16 1.48 5.56 24.91
C ILE A 16 0.79 6.92 24.89
N PRO A 17 1.16 7.86 25.76
CA PRO A 17 0.62 9.22 25.70
C PRO A 17 0.95 9.88 24.35
N LEU A 18 -0.08 10.42 23.68
CA LEU A 18 0.04 11.09 22.38
C LEU A 18 1.15 12.14 22.37
N THR A 19 1.24 12.96 23.43
CA THR A 19 2.26 13.99 23.56
C THR A 19 3.68 13.42 23.45
N TYR A 20 3.96 12.28 24.09
CA TYR A 20 5.28 11.67 24.00
C TYR A 20 5.55 11.06 22.62
N ALA A 21 4.52 10.48 21.97
CA ALA A 21 4.65 9.98 20.61
C ALA A 21 4.96 11.11 19.62
N LEU A 22 4.25 12.25 19.72
CA LEU A 22 4.46 13.42 18.87
C LEU A 22 5.83 14.06 19.11
N ILE A 23 6.22 14.25 20.37
CA ILE A 23 7.54 14.80 20.72
C ILE A 23 8.65 13.87 20.21
N GLY A 24 8.54 12.56 20.46
CA GLY A 24 9.52 11.58 20.01
C GLY A 24 9.67 11.55 18.50
N ALA A 25 8.56 11.57 17.76
CA ALA A 25 8.58 11.62 16.30
C ALA A 25 9.12 12.94 15.76
N ALA A 26 8.77 14.07 16.38
CA ALA A 26 9.32 15.38 16.04
C ALA A 26 10.85 15.36 16.15
N TRP A 27 11.39 14.93 17.29
CA TRP A 27 12.82 14.80 17.50
C TRP A 27 13.45 13.84 16.50
N ALA A 28 12.86 12.66 16.30
CA ALA A 28 13.40 11.66 15.38
C ALA A 28 13.52 12.21 13.94
N LEU A 29 12.52 12.93 13.45
CA LEU A 29 12.53 13.55 12.13
C LEU A 29 13.48 14.74 12.03
N THR A 30 13.45 15.64 13.02
CA THR A 30 14.33 16.81 13.05
C THR A 30 15.79 16.39 13.08
N PHE A 31 16.17 15.43 13.93
CA PHE A 31 17.53 14.90 13.97
C PHE A 31 17.89 14.14 12.70
N THR A 32 16.99 13.31 12.17
CA THR A 32 17.22 12.62 10.88
C THR A 32 17.51 13.63 9.78
N PHE A 33 16.68 14.67 9.67
CA PHE A 33 16.89 15.71 8.67
C PHE A 33 18.19 16.46 8.90
N ALA A 34 18.51 16.88 10.13
CA ALA A 34 19.75 17.57 10.43
C ALA A 34 20.97 16.72 10.05
N VAL A 35 20.98 15.44 10.42
CA VAL A 35 22.06 14.50 10.08
C VAL A 35 22.18 14.33 8.58
N VAL A 36 21.07 14.10 7.89
CA VAL A 36 21.06 13.85 6.45
C VAL A 36 21.44 15.13 5.67
N ALA A 37 20.91 16.29 6.02
CA ALA A 37 21.25 17.56 5.40
C ALA A 37 22.73 17.94 5.57
N LEU A 38 23.34 17.66 6.73
CA LEU A 38 24.73 18.02 7.02
C LEU A 38 25.75 17.00 6.50
N ALA A 39 25.50 15.70 6.75
CA ALA A 39 26.44 14.62 6.49
C ALA A 39 26.26 13.95 5.11
N TRP A 40 25.11 14.12 4.46
CA TRP A 40 24.79 13.48 3.19
C TRP A 40 24.69 14.52 2.08
N ARG A 41 25.85 14.87 1.48
CA ARG A 41 25.96 15.92 0.45
C ARG A 41 25.97 15.42 -1.00
N LYS A 42 26.04 14.10 -1.20
CA LYS A 42 26.06 13.46 -2.53
C LYS A 42 25.05 12.30 -2.53
N PRO A 43 24.35 12.04 -3.65
CA PRO A 43 23.44 10.91 -3.72
C PRO A 43 24.23 9.61 -3.53
N ARG A 44 23.76 8.72 -2.67
CA ARG A 44 24.38 7.42 -2.34
C ARG A 44 23.54 6.24 -2.83
N PHE A 45 22.23 6.41 -3.05
CA PHE A 45 21.40 5.28 -3.48
C PHE A 45 21.40 5.15 -5.00
N ASP A 46 21.99 4.07 -5.49
CA ASP A 46 22.11 3.85 -6.92
C ASP A 46 21.36 2.57 -7.37
N PRO A 47 20.33 2.71 -8.23
CA PRO A 47 19.63 1.61 -8.89
C PRO A 47 20.52 0.61 -9.63
N ALA A 48 21.68 1.07 -10.14
CA ALA A 48 22.61 0.20 -10.83
C ALA A 48 23.51 -0.61 -9.88
N THR A 49 23.55 -0.24 -8.58
CA THR A 49 24.38 -0.95 -7.60
C THR A 49 23.88 -2.40 -7.42
N PRO A 50 24.70 -3.40 -7.77
CA PRO A 50 24.30 -4.79 -7.64
C PRO A 50 24.15 -5.16 -6.16
N GLY A 51 23.16 -5.99 -5.86
CA GLY A 51 23.07 -6.68 -4.57
C GLY A 51 24.05 -7.85 -4.51
N ARG A 52 24.21 -8.43 -3.32
CA ARG A 52 24.91 -9.69 -3.10
C ARG A 52 24.15 -10.81 -3.82
N PRO A 53 24.70 -11.37 -4.92
CA PRO A 53 23.97 -12.36 -5.70
C PRO A 53 23.80 -13.65 -4.90
N LEU A 54 22.59 -14.19 -4.90
CA LEU A 54 22.32 -15.50 -4.31
C LEU A 54 22.91 -16.61 -5.19
N PRO A 55 23.10 -17.83 -4.65
CA PRO A 55 23.56 -18.97 -5.43
C PRO A 55 22.76 -19.16 -6.72
N ARG A 56 23.43 -19.53 -7.82
CA ARG A 56 22.81 -19.61 -9.16
C ARG A 56 21.56 -20.49 -9.18
N TRP A 57 21.55 -21.58 -8.40
CA TRP A 57 20.41 -22.48 -8.28
C TRP A 57 19.13 -21.77 -7.83
N VAL A 58 19.21 -20.74 -6.99
CA VAL A 58 18.02 -19.97 -6.56
C VAL A 58 17.39 -19.28 -7.76
N THR A 59 18.20 -18.63 -8.59
CA THR A 59 17.71 -17.97 -9.80
C THR A 59 17.14 -19.01 -10.78
N SER A 60 17.84 -20.13 -10.98
CA SER A 60 17.39 -21.23 -11.82
C SER A 60 16.05 -21.82 -11.37
N VAL A 61 15.85 -22.03 -10.06
CA VAL A 61 14.58 -22.55 -9.51
C VAL A 61 13.46 -21.52 -9.66
N VAL A 62 13.71 -20.24 -9.34
CA VAL A 62 12.71 -19.17 -9.48
C VAL A 62 12.32 -18.93 -10.95
N ASP A 63 13.27 -19.10 -11.88
CA ASP A 63 13.06 -18.91 -13.31
C ASP A 63 12.61 -20.17 -14.04
N ALA A 64 12.69 -21.33 -13.39
CA ALA A 64 12.22 -22.57 -13.97
C ALA A 64 10.77 -22.43 -14.41
N LYS A 65 10.51 -22.84 -15.66
CA LYS A 65 9.16 -22.87 -16.23
C LYS A 65 8.20 -23.64 -15.32
N ALA A 66 8.66 -24.79 -14.78
CA ALA A 66 7.91 -25.59 -13.81
C ALA A 66 7.50 -24.74 -12.59
N THR A 67 8.44 -24.15 -11.86
CA THR A 67 8.13 -23.30 -10.69
C THR A 67 7.16 -22.17 -11.01
N ARG A 68 7.38 -21.45 -12.12
CA ARG A 68 6.50 -20.33 -12.52
C ARG A 68 5.08 -20.79 -12.88
N TRP A 69 4.93 -21.96 -13.48
CA TRP A 69 3.61 -22.55 -13.75
C TRP A 69 2.98 -23.10 -12.49
N THR A 70 3.72 -23.80 -11.63
CA THR A 70 3.23 -24.31 -10.35
C THR A 70 2.69 -23.18 -9.48
N VAL A 71 3.46 -22.11 -9.28
CA VAL A 71 3.01 -20.96 -8.48
C VAL A 71 1.78 -20.29 -9.10
N GLY A 72 1.75 -20.11 -10.44
CA GLY A 72 0.60 -19.54 -11.12
C GLY A 72 -0.67 -20.40 -11.03
N LEU A 73 -0.53 -21.71 -11.21
CA LEU A 73 -1.63 -22.68 -11.11
C LEU A 73 -2.13 -22.82 -9.67
N LEU A 74 -1.25 -22.79 -8.67
CA LEU A 74 -1.63 -22.74 -7.26
C LEU A 74 -2.38 -21.45 -6.93
N GLY A 75 -1.92 -20.30 -7.44
CA GLY A 75 -2.63 -19.02 -7.29
C GLY A 75 -4.01 -19.04 -7.95
N LEU A 76 -4.13 -19.62 -9.15
CA LEU A 76 -5.42 -19.81 -9.83
C LEU A 76 -6.33 -20.79 -9.08
N GLY A 77 -5.79 -21.92 -8.63
CA GLY A 77 -6.53 -22.91 -7.83
C GLY A 77 -7.02 -22.33 -6.51
N PHE A 78 -6.19 -21.53 -5.83
CA PHE A 78 -6.59 -20.80 -4.63
C PHE A 78 -7.71 -19.80 -4.92
N ALA A 79 -7.64 -19.04 -6.02
CA ALA A 79 -8.71 -18.13 -6.42
C ALA A 79 -10.04 -18.86 -6.69
N VAL A 80 -9.99 -20.03 -7.35
CA VAL A 80 -11.17 -20.88 -7.58
C VAL A 80 -11.71 -21.44 -6.26
N TRP A 81 -10.84 -21.88 -5.36
CA TRP A 81 -11.22 -22.33 -4.02
C TRP A 81 -11.94 -21.23 -3.22
N VAL A 82 -11.39 -20.02 -3.20
CA VAL A 82 -12.01 -18.87 -2.54
C VAL A 82 -13.36 -18.54 -3.17
N ALA A 83 -13.48 -18.58 -4.50
CA ALA A 83 -14.75 -18.36 -5.19
C ALA A 83 -15.79 -19.44 -4.82
N ALA A 84 -15.37 -20.70 -4.73
CA ALA A 84 -16.24 -21.79 -4.28
C ALA A 84 -16.67 -21.58 -2.82
N ALA A 85 -15.74 -21.28 -1.91
CA ALA A 85 -16.03 -20.99 -0.50
C ALA A 85 -16.95 -19.76 -0.33
N ALA A 86 -16.83 -18.75 -1.20
CA ALA A 86 -17.70 -17.59 -1.20
C ALA A 86 -19.15 -17.92 -1.56
N VAL A 87 -19.37 -18.85 -2.49
CA VAL A 87 -20.70 -19.22 -3.00
C VAL A 87 -21.33 -20.35 -2.19
N LEU A 88 -20.55 -21.38 -1.87
CA LEU A 88 -21.01 -22.60 -1.19
C LEU A 88 -20.92 -22.48 0.34
N GLY A 89 -20.05 -21.62 0.87
CA GLY A 89 -19.91 -21.40 2.31
C GLY A 89 -21.04 -20.59 2.92
N PRO A 90 -20.99 -20.34 4.24
CA PRO A 90 -22.03 -19.59 4.96
C PRO A 90 -22.25 -18.20 4.35
N GLN A 91 -23.50 -17.78 4.17
CA GLN A 91 -23.83 -16.45 3.63
C GLN A 91 -24.04 -15.41 4.75
N ASN A 92 -23.19 -15.47 5.78
CA ASN A 92 -23.20 -14.60 6.95
C ASN A 92 -21.76 -14.16 7.28
N SER A 93 -21.57 -13.50 8.43
CA SER A 93 -20.27 -13.00 8.90
C SER A 93 -19.18 -14.07 9.08
N SER A 94 -19.53 -15.37 9.04
CA SER A 94 -18.57 -16.48 9.11
C SER A 94 -17.96 -16.84 7.76
N ASN A 95 -18.42 -16.24 6.65
CA ASN A 95 -17.81 -16.45 5.34
C ASN A 95 -16.36 -15.94 5.34
N ALA A 96 -15.45 -16.71 4.76
CA ALA A 96 -14.05 -16.32 4.68
C ALA A 96 -13.78 -15.18 3.68
N LEU A 97 -14.69 -14.92 2.73
CA LEU A 97 -14.46 -14.01 1.61
C LEU A 97 -14.03 -12.59 2.03
N PRO A 98 -14.70 -11.90 2.97
CA PRO A 98 -14.25 -10.58 3.42
C PRO A 98 -12.85 -10.63 4.03
N GLY A 99 -12.53 -11.68 4.79
CA GLY A 99 -11.20 -11.89 5.34
C GLY A 99 -10.14 -12.09 4.25
N VAL A 100 -10.45 -12.87 3.21
CA VAL A 100 -9.54 -13.03 2.07
C VAL A 100 -9.34 -11.71 1.35
N PHE A 101 -10.41 -10.95 1.14
CA PHE A 101 -10.42 -9.71 0.40
C PHE A 101 -9.71 -8.55 1.13
N TYR A 102 -10.07 -8.29 2.38
CA TYR A 102 -9.53 -7.17 3.17
C TYR A 102 -8.24 -7.51 3.91
N VAL A 103 -7.97 -8.78 4.23
CA VAL A 103 -6.78 -9.15 5.00
C VAL A 103 -5.72 -9.79 4.11
N LEU A 104 -6.03 -10.93 3.50
CA LEU A 104 -5.00 -11.69 2.76
C LEU A 104 -4.59 -10.98 1.46
N LEU A 105 -5.56 -10.48 0.70
CA LEU A 105 -5.32 -9.80 -0.57
C LEU A 105 -4.72 -8.40 -0.36
N TRP A 106 -5.31 -7.58 0.51
CA TRP A 106 -4.83 -6.21 0.73
C TRP A 106 -3.51 -6.17 1.53
N VAL A 107 -3.48 -6.77 2.72
CA VAL A 107 -2.34 -6.66 3.64
C VAL A 107 -1.31 -7.76 3.37
N GLY A 108 -1.77 -9.00 3.16
CA GLY A 108 -0.89 -10.14 2.89
C GLY A 108 -0.05 -9.96 1.63
N THR A 109 -0.63 -9.40 0.56
CA THR A 109 0.12 -9.09 -0.67
C THR A 109 1.24 -8.09 -0.40
N VAL A 110 1.01 -7.06 0.41
CA VAL A 110 2.06 -6.09 0.78
C VAL A 110 3.13 -6.75 1.62
N ALA A 111 2.74 -7.50 2.66
CA ALA A 111 3.69 -8.16 3.55
C ALA A 111 4.63 -9.10 2.80
N LEU A 112 4.08 -9.93 1.90
CA LEU A 112 4.87 -10.79 1.02
C LEU A 112 5.69 -9.98 0.01
N SER A 113 5.16 -8.86 -0.50
CA SER A 113 5.86 -8.08 -1.51
C SER A 113 7.07 -7.33 -0.98
N VAL A 114 6.99 -6.81 0.25
CA VAL A 114 8.09 -6.15 0.95
C VAL A 114 9.22 -7.14 1.25
N LEU A 115 8.96 -8.44 1.31
CA LEU A 115 9.99 -9.46 1.57
C LEU A 115 10.57 -10.05 0.29
N PHE A 116 9.72 -10.42 -0.66
CA PHE A 116 10.09 -11.30 -1.78
C PHE A 116 10.04 -10.65 -3.17
N GLY A 117 9.65 -9.38 -3.26
CA GLY A 117 9.45 -8.70 -4.54
C GLY A 117 7.98 -8.73 -5.00
N PRO A 118 7.64 -8.42 -6.26
CA PRO A 118 6.24 -8.29 -6.68
C PRO A 118 5.54 -9.65 -6.79
N VAL A 119 5.01 -10.18 -5.68
CA VAL A 119 4.43 -11.53 -5.59
C VAL A 119 3.15 -11.68 -6.40
N TRP A 120 2.33 -10.63 -6.52
CA TRP A 120 1.07 -10.70 -7.28
C TRP A 120 1.30 -11.06 -8.75
N ARG A 121 2.41 -10.60 -9.33
CA ARG A 121 2.82 -10.97 -10.69
C ARG A 121 3.01 -12.48 -10.88
N ALA A 122 3.34 -13.21 -9.82
CA ALA A 122 3.53 -14.66 -9.86
C ALA A 122 2.21 -15.42 -9.61
N VAL A 123 1.38 -14.95 -8.67
CA VAL A 123 0.17 -15.65 -8.21
C VAL A 123 -1.13 -15.20 -8.89
N SER A 124 -1.12 -14.11 -9.67
CA SER A 124 -2.32 -13.52 -10.27
C SER A 124 -3.10 -14.57 -11.10
N PRO A 125 -4.37 -14.84 -10.76
CA PRO A 125 -5.18 -15.83 -11.47
C PRO A 125 -5.42 -15.40 -12.92
N VAL A 126 -5.70 -14.11 -13.14
CA VAL A 126 -5.94 -13.56 -14.48
C VAL A 126 -4.70 -13.67 -15.36
N ARG A 127 -3.51 -13.39 -14.81
CA ARG A 127 -2.26 -13.55 -15.56
C ARG A 127 -1.97 -15.01 -15.91
N THR A 128 -2.32 -15.94 -15.02
CA THR A 128 -2.18 -17.37 -15.29
C THR A 128 -3.13 -17.82 -16.40
N VAL A 129 -4.40 -17.40 -16.36
CA VAL A 129 -5.38 -17.63 -17.43
C VAL A 129 -4.88 -17.05 -18.76
N ALA A 130 -4.39 -15.81 -18.77
CA ALA A 130 -3.84 -15.16 -19.96
C ALA A 130 -2.71 -15.96 -20.63
N ARG A 131 -1.84 -16.57 -19.82
CA ARG A 131 -0.76 -17.44 -20.30
C ARG A 131 -1.28 -18.76 -20.86
N LEU A 132 -2.34 -19.33 -20.28
CA LEU A 132 -2.98 -20.55 -20.77
C LEU A 132 -3.65 -20.34 -22.12
N VAL A 133 -4.41 -19.25 -22.27
CA VAL A 133 -5.13 -18.92 -23.52
C VAL A 133 -4.25 -18.21 -24.57
N ARG A 134 -2.97 -17.94 -24.24
CA ARG A 134 -1.97 -17.32 -25.15
C ARG A 134 -2.43 -16.00 -25.79
N THR A 135 -2.93 -15.07 -24.99
CA THR A 135 -3.35 -13.74 -25.47
C THR A 135 -2.19 -12.98 -26.15
N ARG A 136 -2.47 -12.33 -27.30
CA ARG A 136 -1.45 -11.68 -28.16
C ARG A 136 -1.48 -10.14 -28.16
N GLY A 137 -2.25 -9.50 -27.28
CA GLY A 137 -2.25 -8.03 -27.17
C GLY A 137 -0.95 -7.51 -26.55
N ASP A 138 -0.35 -6.46 -27.13
CA ASP A 138 0.89 -5.85 -26.59
C ASP A 138 0.89 -4.32 -26.64
N SER A 139 -0.21 -3.69 -27.03
CA SER A 139 -0.30 -2.25 -27.28
C SER A 139 -1.10 -1.53 -26.20
N TYR A 140 -0.57 -1.47 -24.96
CA TYR A 140 -1.14 -0.66 -23.89
C TYR A 140 -0.87 0.84 -24.11
N PRO A 141 -1.89 1.73 -24.13
CA PRO A 141 -1.70 3.16 -24.33
C PRO A 141 -0.85 3.81 -23.23
N THR A 142 0.23 4.49 -23.62
CA THR A 142 1.15 5.15 -22.67
C THR A 142 0.46 6.21 -21.82
N GLY A 143 -0.55 6.90 -22.36
CA GLY A 143 -1.34 7.92 -21.66
C GLY A 143 -2.19 7.36 -20.51
N LEU A 144 -2.62 6.10 -20.57
CA LEU A 144 -3.38 5.47 -19.47
C LEU A 144 -2.49 5.20 -18.25
N GLY A 145 -1.21 4.90 -18.46
CA GLY A 145 -0.24 4.72 -17.37
C GLY A 145 -0.73 3.77 -16.27
N TYR A 146 -0.89 4.30 -15.05
CA TYR A 146 -1.45 3.60 -13.89
C TYR A 146 -2.88 4.05 -13.53
N TRP A 147 -3.57 4.83 -14.36
CA TRP A 147 -4.92 5.32 -14.04
C TRP A 147 -5.91 4.20 -13.71
N PRO A 148 -6.01 3.11 -14.50
CA PRO A 148 -6.93 2.02 -14.15
C PRO A 148 -6.59 1.36 -12.82
N ALA A 149 -5.29 1.21 -12.51
CA ALA A 149 -4.85 0.66 -11.23
C ALA A 149 -5.18 1.60 -10.06
N ALA A 150 -4.99 2.91 -10.23
CA ALA A 150 -5.37 3.91 -9.23
C ALA A 150 -6.88 3.91 -8.96
N LEU A 151 -7.70 3.81 -10.01
CA LEU A 151 -9.16 3.69 -9.88
C LEU A 151 -9.59 2.38 -9.23
N GLY A 152 -8.94 1.26 -9.57
CA GLY A 152 -9.20 -0.03 -8.93
C GLY A 152 -8.84 -0.04 -7.45
N LEU A 153 -7.68 0.53 -7.08
CA LEU A 153 -7.29 0.70 -5.67
C LEU A 153 -8.23 1.66 -4.94
N PHE A 154 -8.66 2.75 -5.58
CA PHE A 154 -9.63 3.67 -5.01
C PHE A 154 -10.99 2.98 -4.79
N ALA A 155 -11.46 2.18 -5.75
CA ALA A 155 -12.70 1.42 -5.62
C ALA A 155 -12.61 0.36 -4.51
N PHE A 156 -11.44 -0.24 -4.30
CA PHE A 156 -11.20 -1.16 -3.17
C PHE A 156 -11.38 -0.44 -1.84
N VAL A 157 -10.65 0.65 -1.61
CA VAL A 157 -10.70 1.38 -0.34
C VAL A 157 -12.01 2.14 -0.15
N TRP A 158 -12.70 2.50 -1.24
CA TRP A 158 -14.05 3.06 -1.17
C TRP A 158 -15.05 2.02 -0.66
N LEU A 159 -14.94 0.77 -1.12
CA LEU A 159 -15.79 -0.32 -0.62
C LEU A 159 -15.58 -0.52 0.88
N GLU A 160 -14.34 -0.45 1.35
CA GLU A 160 -13.98 -0.59 2.77
C GLU A 160 -14.43 0.59 3.63
N LEU A 161 -14.17 1.83 3.19
CA LEU A 161 -14.23 3.01 4.06
C LEU A 161 -15.49 3.86 3.87
N ALA A 162 -16.12 3.80 2.70
CA ALA A 162 -17.20 4.71 2.33
C ALA A 162 -18.52 4.00 2.04
N SER A 163 -18.51 2.74 1.62
CA SER A 163 -19.73 2.05 1.22
C SER A 163 -20.76 1.92 2.37
N PRO A 164 -22.07 1.75 2.03
CA PRO A 164 -23.13 1.62 3.03
C PRO A 164 -22.94 0.43 3.97
N ASP A 165 -22.40 -0.68 3.46
CA ASP A 165 -22.16 -1.91 4.20
C ASP A 165 -20.83 -2.56 3.74
N PRO A 166 -19.70 -2.16 4.35
CA PRO A 166 -18.38 -2.71 4.02
C PRO A 166 -18.25 -4.22 4.28
N GLY A 167 -19.07 -4.77 5.17
CA GLY A 167 -19.10 -6.20 5.50
C GLY A 167 -19.92 -7.04 4.53
N SER A 168 -20.61 -6.40 3.58
CA SER A 168 -21.55 -7.06 2.68
C SER A 168 -20.86 -8.07 1.76
N LEU A 169 -21.20 -9.35 1.92
CA LEU A 169 -20.74 -10.41 1.01
C LEU A 169 -21.14 -10.15 -0.43
N ALA A 170 -22.35 -9.62 -0.64
CA ALA A 170 -22.84 -9.30 -1.98
C ALA A 170 -22.00 -8.19 -2.62
N ALA A 171 -21.67 -7.13 -1.88
CA ALA A 171 -20.86 -6.04 -2.39
C ALA A 171 -19.44 -6.50 -2.75
N VAL A 172 -18.80 -7.31 -1.89
CA VAL A 172 -17.47 -7.90 -2.18
C VAL A 172 -17.51 -8.80 -3.42
N LYS A 173 -18.54 -9.65 -3.56
CA LYS A 173 -18.72 -10.50 -4.75
C LYS A 173 -18.88 -9.66 -6.02
N ILE A 174 -19.72 -8.63 -5.99
CA ILE A 174 -19.93 -7.72 -7.12
C ILE A 174 -18.62 -7.02 -7.49
N TRP A 175 -17.88 -6.51 -6.50
CA TRP A 175 -16.59 -5.88 -6.73
C TRP A 175 -15.61 -6.83 -7.42
N LEU A 176 -15.50 -8.07 -6.95
CA LEU A 176 -14.62 -9.09 -7.53
C LEU A 176 -15.03 -9.49 -8.95
N LEU A 177 -16.34 -9.58 -9.23
CA LEU A 177 -16.85 -9.83 -10.58
C LEU A 177 -16.51 -8.68 -11.54
N ILE A 178 -16.69 -7.43 -11.11
CA ILE A 178 -16.31 -6.25 -11.90
C ILE A 178 -14.79 -6.24 -12.12
N TYR A 179 -13.99 -6.45 -11.07
CA TYR A 179 -12.54 -6.56 -11.17
C TYR A 179 -12.12 -7.64 -12.16
N LEU A 180 -12.72 -8.82 -12.09
CA LEU A 180 -12.41 -9.94 -12.98
C LEU A 180 -12.78 -9.62 -14.43
N GLY A 181 -13.99 -9.09 -14.66
CA GLY A 181 -14.46 -8.70 -15.99
C GLY A 181 -13.60 -7.62 -16.64
N VAL A 182 -13.29 -6.55 -15.89
CA VAL A 182 -12.41 -5.47 -16.35
C VAL A 182 -11.00 -5.98 -16.63
N THR A 183 -10.44 -6.81 -15.75
CA THR A 183 -9.07 -7.30 -15.91
C THR A 183 -8.95 -8.32 -17.04
N LEU A 184 -9.92 -9.22 -17.21
CA LEU A 184 -9.96 -10.15 -18.34
C LEU A 184 -10.17 -9.40 -19.66
N GLY A 185 -11.11 -8.46 -19.73
CA GLY A 185 -11.33 -7.63 -20.92
C GLY A 185 -10.08 -6.83 -21.29
N GLY A 186 -9.42 -6.24 -20.31
CA GLY A 186 -8.15 -5.53 -20.50
C GLY A 186 -7.02 -6.43 -20.97
N VAL A 187 -6.93 -7.67 -20.48
CA VAL A 187 -5.96 -8.67 -20.96
C VAL A 187 -6.28 -9.15 -22.36
N ILE A 188 -7.55 -9.30 -22.74
CA ILE A 188 -7.93 -9.65 -24.12
C ILE A 188 -7.50 -8.51 -25.07
N ALA A 189 -7.71 -7.25 -24.70
CA ALA A 189 -7.39 -6.10 -25.51
C ALA A 189 -5.88 -5.78 -25.58
N PHE A 190 -5.17 -5.86 -24.45
CA PHE A 190 -3.79 -5.35 -24.30
C PHE A 190 -2.78 -6.42 -23.82
N GLY A 191 -3.20 -7.67 -23.73
CA GLY A 191 -2.43 -8.81 -23.22
C GLY A 191 -1.87 -8.60 -21.82
N THR A 192 -0.73 -9.23 -21.53
CA THR A 192 -0.13 -9.21 -20.18
C THR A 192 0.42 -7.83 -19.79
N ARG A 193 0.50 -6.87 -20.72
CA ARG A 193 0.81 -5.48 -20.38
C ARG A 193 -0.27 -4.87 -19.53
N TRP A 194 -1.55 -5.24 -19.71
CA TRP A 194 -2.63 -4.82 -18.80
C TRP A 194 -2.30 -5.15 -17.35
N CYS A 195 -1.93 -6.40 -17.04
CA CYS A 195 -1.61 -6.80 -15.67
C CYS A 195 -0.52 -5.90 -15.04
N SER A 196 0.51 -5.53 -15.80
CA SER A 196 1.62 -4.72 -15.28
C SER A 196 1.37 -3.20 -15.21
N HIS A 197 0.26 -2.71 -15.77
CA HIS A 197 -0.06 -1.27 -15.85
C HIS A 197 -1.42 -0.93 -15.24
N ALA A 198 -2.38 -1.83 -15.26
CA ALA A 198 -3.78 -1.56 -14.96
C ALA A 198 -4.35 -2.44 -13.84
N ASP A 199 -3.77 -3.62 -13.54
CA ASP A 199 -4.22 -4.44 -12.41
C ASP A 199 -3.84 -3.73 -11.08
N PRO A 200 -4.82 -3.31 -10.26
CA PRO A 200 -4.57 -2.60 -9.01
C PRO A 200 -3.64 -3.37 -8.08
N PHE A 201 -3.80 -4.69 -7.96
CA PHE A 201 -3.03 -5.51 -7.03
C PHE A 201 -1.62 -5.81 -7.55
N GLU A 202 -1.43 -5.89 -8.87
CA GLU A 202 -0.06 -5.99 -9.43
C GLU A 202 0.71 -4.69 -9.20
N VAL A 203 0.09 -3.54 -9.46
CA VAL A 203 0.71 -2.24 -9.23
C VAL A 203 1.00 -2.02 -7.75
N TYR A 204 0.07 -2.39 -6.87
CA TYR A 204 0.26 -2.32 -5.42
C TYR A 204 1.42 -3.21 -4.96
N SER A 205 1.48 -4.46 -5.44
CA SER A 205 2.57 -5.39 -5.18
C SER A 205 3.92 -4.86 -5.71
N VAL A 206 3.93 -4.23 -6.90
CA VAL A 206 5.12 -3.59 -7.46
C VAL A 206 5.59 -2.41 -6.61
N VAL A 207 4.69 -1.56 -6.14
CA VAL A 207 5.00 -0.46 -5.22
C VAL A 207 5.65 -1.00 -3.95
N ALA A 208 5.00 -1.94 -3.28
CA ALA A 208 5.51 -2.56 -2.05
C ALA A 208 6.87 -3.25 -2.25
N SER A 209 7.05 -3.91 -3.40
CA SER A 209 8.31 -4.61 -3.74
C SER A 209 9.54 -3.72 -3.82
N ARG A 210 9.38 -2.40 -3.94
CA ARG A 210 10.53 -1.47 -4.00
C ARG A 210 11.23 -1.30 -2.65
N CYS A 211 10.57 -1.69 -1.55
CA CYS A 211 11.20 -1.86 -0.25
C CYS A 211 11.82 -3.25 -0.05
N ALA A 212 11.75 -4.16 -1.05
CA ALA A 212 12.23 -5.51 -0.87
C ALA A 212 13.76 -5.63 -0.91
N PRO A 213 14.37 -6.35 0.04
CA PRO A 213 15.80 -6.67 -0.01
C PRO A 213 16.10 -7.68 -1.12
N VAL A 214 15.15 -8.58 -1.41
CA VAL A 214 15.22 -9.52 -2.54
C VAL A 214 14.87 -8.79 -3.83
N ARG A 215 15.84 -8.70 -4.74
CA ARG A 215 15.66 -8.09 -6.06
C ARG A 215 16.39 -8.84 -7.16
N ARG A 216 16.24 -8.39 -8.39
CA ARG A 216 17.09 -8.82 -9.51
C ARG A 216 18.20 -7.81 -9.75
N ASN A 217 19.41 -8.31 -9.92
CA ASN A 217 20.52 -7.54 -10.42
C ASN A 217 20.36 -7.26 -11.94
N PRO A 218 21.12 -6.31 -12.51
CA PRO A 218 21.10 -6.03 -13.94
C PRO A 218 21.44 -7.24 -14.83
N ASP A 219 22.24 -8.18 -14.30
CA ASP A 219 22.57 -9.47 -14.94
C ASP A 219 21.44 -10.51 -14.87
N GLY A 220 20.29 -10.15 -14.28
CA GLY A 220 19.11 -10.99 -14.14
C GLY A 220 19.11 -11.92 -12.92
N ARG A 221 20.23 -12.04 -12.17
CA ARG A 221 20.33 -12.92 -11.00
C ARG A 221 19.54 -12.40 -9.82
N VAL A 222 18.94 -13.30 -9.06
CA VAL A 222 18.33 -12.97 -7.77
C VAL A 222 19.42 -12.61 -6.78
N ALA A 223 19.27 -11.48 -6.10
CA ALA A 223 20.25 -10.93 -5.19
C ALA A 223 19.58 -10.30 -3.96
N LEU A 224 20.32 -10.30 -2.85
CA LEU A 224 19.99 -9.54 -1.65
C LEU A 224 20.73 -8.22 -1.69
N GLY A 225 20.02 -7.10 -1.60
CA GLY A 225 20.69 -5.80 -1.53
C GLY A 225 19.89 -4.77 -0.75
N ASN A 226 20.51 -3.60 -0.59
CA ASN A 226 19.89 -2.50 0.13
C ASN A 226 18.56 -2.09 -0.54
N PRO A 227 17.41 -2.12 0.18
CA PRO A 227 16.12 -1.64 -0.32
C PRO A 227 16.17 -0.21 -0.86
N PHE A 228 16.98 0.66 -0.28
CA PHE A 228 17.08 2.04 -0.74
C PHE A 228 17.69 2.19 -2.13
N ASN A 229 18.55 1.26 -2.56
CA ASN A 229 19.01 1.21 -3.96
C ASN A 229 17.90 0.74 -4.90
N HIS A 230 16.91 0.00 -4.38
CA HIS A 230 15.79 -0.53 -5.16
C HIS A 230 14.64 0.47 -5.30
N LEU A 231 14.40 1.34 -4.31
CA LEU A 231 13.34 2.36 -4.33
C LEU A 231 13.25 3.18 -5.64
N PRO A 232 14.35 3.74 -6.18
CA PRO A 232 14.28 4.59 -7.37
C PRO A 232 14.02 3.79 -8.66
N THR A 233 13.92 2.46 -8.61
CA THR A 233 13.52 1.62 -9.76
C THR A 233 12.00 1.54 -9.95
N LEU A 234 11.21 2.25 -9.14
CA LEU A 234 9.77 2.41 -9.35
C LEU A 234 9.52 2.92 -10.79
N PRO A 235 8.75 2.20 -11.63
CA PRO A 235 8.47 2.67 -12.97
C PRO A 235 7.60 3.92 -12.91
N ILE A 236 8.09 5.02 -13.48
CA ILE A 236 7.40 6.32 -13.50
C ILE A 236 6.48 6.36 -14.71
N ARG A 237 5.17 6.39 -14.44
CA ARG A 237 4.09 6.42 -15.44
C ARG A 237 3.03 7.47 -15.05
N PRO A 238 2.14 7.90 -15.97
CA PRO A 238 0.97 8.67 -15.60
C PRO A 238 0.23 8.02 -14.42
N ALA A 239 -0.26 8.82 -13.47
CA ALA A 239 -0.90 8.39 -12.22
C ALA A 239 -0.03 7.66 -11.17
N SER A 240 1.31 7.61 -11.31
CA SER A 240 2.17 7.03 -10.25
C SER A 240 2.01 7.71 -8.88
N VAL A 241 1.94 9.04 -8.87
CA VAL A 241 1.66 9.81 -7.64
C VAL A 241 0.25 9.55 -7.15
N THR A 242 -0.74 9.45 -8.05
CA THR A 242 -2.13 9.16 -7.70
C THR A 242 -2.27 7.81 -7.01
N VAL A 243 -1.58 6.76 -7.48
CA VAL A 243 -1.56 5.45 -6.80
C VAL A 243 -1.09 5.60 -5.35
N LEU A 244 0.05 6.27 -5.13
CA LEU A 244 0.60 6.47 -3.79
C LEU A 244 -0.29 7.37 -2.93
N ALA A 245 -0.94 8.37 -3.54
CA ALA A 245 -1.89 9.24 -2.86
C ALA A 245 -3.18 8.51 -2.45
N VAL A 246 -3.66 7.55 -3.27
CA VAL A 246 -4.76 6.67 -2.89
C VAL A 246 -4.35 5.82 -1.70
N LEU A 247 -3.19 5.16 -1.75
CA LEU A 247 -2.72 4.29 -0.67
C LEU A 247 -2.51 5.04 0.65
N LEU A 248 -1.83 6.19 0.61
CA LEU A 248 -1.57 7.00 1.80
C LEU A 248 -2.81 7.75 2.29
N GLY A 249 -3.55 8.39 1.38
CA GLY A 249 -4.72 9.20 1.69
C GLY A 249 -5.88 8.37 2.22
N SER A 250 -6.11 7.17 1.68
CA SER A 250 -7.15 6.27 2.21
C SER A 250 -6.83 5.79 3.63
N THR A 251 -5.57 5.45 3.94
CA THR A 251 -5.19 5.02 5.29
C THR A 251 -5.30 6.18 6.31
N ALA A 252 -4.95 7.40 5.88
CA ALA A 252 -5.18 8.59 6.69
C ALA A 252 -6.69 8.85 6.90
N PHE A 253 -7.50 8.69 5.86
CA PHE A 253 -8.96 8.82 5.97
C PHE A 253 -9.57 7.72 6.84
N ASP A 254 -9.10 6.48 6.78
CA ASP A 254 -9.54 5.37 7.66
C ASP A 254 -9.45 5.80 9.13
N SER A 255 -8.26 6.25 9.51
CA SER A 255 -7.97 6.78 10.86
C SER A 255 -8.86 7.96 11.25
N PHE A 256 -8.98 8.94 10.34
CA PHE A 256 -9.81 10.12 10.57
C PHE A 256 -11.30 9.79 10.68
N SER A 257 -11.77 8.86 9.86
CA SER A 257 -13.17 8.45 9.82
C SER A 257 -13.59 7.68 11.08
N ALA A 258 -12.62 7.08 11.76
CA ALA A 258 -12.81 6.47 13.06
C ALA A 258 -12.86 7.49 14.21
N THR A 259 -12.59 8.78 14.02
CA THR A 259 -12.67 9.75 15.13
C THR A 259 -14.12 10.01 15.57
N PRO A 260 -14.41 10.21 16.88
CA PRO A 260 -15.76 10.53 17.34
C PRO A 260 -16.32 11.81 16.70
N ALA A 261 -15.47 12.81 16.46
CA ALA A 261 -15.86 14.07 15.83
C ALA A 261 -16.38 13.87 14.41
N TRP A 262 -15.68 13.08 13.58
CA TRP A 262 -16.14 12.79 12.23
C TRP A 262 -17.42 11.97 12.22
N ARG A 263 -17.50 10.91 13.04
CA ARG A 263 -18.72 10.08 13.14
C ARG A 263 -19.93 10.92 13.53
N GLY A 264 -19.79 11.73 14.59
CA GLY A 264 -20.85 12.64 15.03
C GLY A 264 -21.23 13.67 13.97
N PHE A 265 -20.27 14.19 13.20
CA PHE A 265 -20.55 15.09 12.08
C PHE A 265 -21.39 14.41 10.99
N VAL A 266 -21.00 13.20 10.56
CA VAL A 266 -21.76 12.45 9.54
C VAL A 266 -23.15 12.09 10.06
N ASP A 267 -23.25 11.59 11.29
CA ASP A 267 -24.53 11.20 11.90
C ASP A 267 -25.48 12.41 12.06
N ALA A 268 -24.95 13.60 12.39
CA ALA A 268 -25.76 14.81 12.52
C ALA A 268 -26.27 15.37 11.17
N HIS A 269 -25.57 15.09 10.06
CA HIS A 269 -25.88 15.66 8.74
C HIS A 269 -26.46 14.65 7.75
N THR A 270 -26.74 13.42 8.20
CA THR A 270 -27.26 12.37 7.32
C THR A 270 -28.41 11.62 7.98
N SER A 271 -29.44 11.31 7.20
CA SER A 271 -30.61 10.53 7.66
C SER A 271 -30.67 9.14 7.02
N GLY A 272 -29.70 8.79 6.17
CA GLY A 272 -29.66 7.49 5.50
C GLY A 272 -28.26 7.09 5.03
N ALA A 273 -28.08 5.78 4.82
CA ALA A 273 -26.78 5.17 4.53
C ALA A 273 -26.11 5.72 3.25
N TRP A 274 -26.90 6.07 2.23
CA TRP A 274 -26.38 6.64 0.98
C TRP A 274 -25.91 8.09 1.13
N GLN A 275 -26.53 8.88 2.00
CA GLN A 275 -26.04 10.22 2.34
C GLN A 275 -24.73 10.10 3.14
N ALA A 276 -24.68 9.22 4.13
CA ALA A 276 -23.44 8.92 4.87
C ALA A 276 -22.33 8.45 3.92
N THR A 277 -22.65 7.60 2.95
CA THR A 277 -21.72 7.15 1.90
C THR A 277 -21.18 8.32 1.10
N ALA A 278 -22.02 9.29 0.72
CA ALA A 278 -21.58 10.48 -0.02
C ALA A 278 -20.59 11.33 0.81
N PHE A 279 -20.88 11.57 2.09
CA PHE A 279 -19.97 12.30 2.99
C PHE A 279 -18.64 11.56 3.19
N LYS A 280 -18.68 10.24 3.42
CA LYS A 280 -17.46 9.41 3.53
C LYS A 280 -16.67 9.40 2.22
N THR A 281 -17.34 9.34 1.08
CA THR A 281 -16.71 9.40 -0.25
C THR A 281 -16.02 10.74 -0.45
N ALA A 282 -16.68 11.85 -0.11
CA ALA A 282 -16.10 13.19 -0.19
C ALA A 282 -14.87 13.31 0.71
N GLY A 283 -14.95 12.84 1.96
CA GLY A 283 -13.82 12.79 2.88
C GLY A 283 -12.64 11.99 2.32
N LEU A 284 -12.89 10.78 1.81
CA LEU A 284 -11.87 9.94 1.19
C LEU A 284 -11.20 10.65 -0.01
N VAL A 285 -11.99 11.25 -0.91
CA VAL A 285 -11.47 12.02 -2.05
C VAL A 285 -10.62 13.20 -1.59
N VAL A 286 -11.08 13.96 -0.57
CA VAL A 286 -10.33 15.09 -0.01
C VAL A 286 -8.97 14.65 0.51
N PHE A 287 -8.89 13.56 1.27
CA PHE A 287 -7.61 13.06 1.79
C PHE A 287 -6.66 12.62 0.67
N VAL A 288 -7.17 11.89 -0.32
CA VAL A 288 -6.38 11.48 -1.50
C VAL A 288 -5.87 12.69 -2.29
N LEU A 289 -6.74 13.68 -2.51
CA LEU A 289 -6.36 14.92 -3.20
C LEU A 289 -5.35 15.74 -2.39
N THR A 290 -5.51 15.85 -1.07
CA THR A 290 -4.54 16.53 -0.20
C THR A 290 -3.16 15.94 -0.36
N VAL A 291 -3.02 14.60 -0.33
CA VAL A 291 -1.72 13.95 -0.53
C VAL A 291 -1.18 14.21 -1.94
N ALA A 292 -2.02 14.03 -2.98
CA ALA A 292 -1.60 14.21 -4.36
C ALA A 292 -1.15 15.65 -4.65
N VAL A 293 -1.90 16.64 -4.16
CA VAL A 293 -1.66 18.07 -4.39
C VAL A 293 -0.47 18.55 -3.58
N THR A 294 -0.44 18.32 -2.27
CA THR A 294 0.64 18.84 -1.41
C THR A 294 1.98 18.23 -1.77
N PHE A 295 2.05 16.90 -2.02
CA PHE A 295 3.28 16.26 -2.50
C PHE A 295 3.72 16.79 -3.87
N SER A 296 2.80 16.89 -4.84
CA SER A 296 3.13 17.38 -6.18
C SER A 296 3.55 18.85 -6.18
N ALA A 297 2.89 19.68 -5.36
CA ALA A 297 3.22 21.09 -5.20
C ALA A 297 4.61 21.24 -4.58
N ALA A 298 4.91 20.51 -3.51
CA ALA A 298 6.22 20.52 -2.87
C ALA A 298 7.34 20.06 -3.81
N ALA A 299 7.13 18.97 -4.57
CA ALA A 299 8.10 18.52 -5.57
C ALA A 299 8.35 19.59 -6.65
N ARG A 300 7.30 20.33 -7.04
CA ARG A 300 7.36 21.38 -8.07
C ARG A 300 7.87 22.74 -7.57
N ALA A 301 7.92 22.96 -6.26
CA ALA A 301 8.36 24.21 -5.64
C ALA A 301 9.89 24.44 -5.73
N THR A 302 10.60 23.61 -6.50
CA THR A 302 12.05 23.75 -6.68
C THR A 302 12.40 24.83 -7.72
N GLY A 303 13.32 25.73 -7.35
CA GLY A 303 13.87 26.75 -8.26
C GLY A 303 14.90 26.19 -9.25
N GLY A 304 15.18 26.95 -10.32
CA GLY A 304 16.27 26.65 -11.26
C GLY A 304 16.08 25.42 -12.15
N VAL A 305 14.86 24.90 -12.25
CA VAL A 305 14.49 23.81 -13.16
C VAL A 305 13.58 24.33 -14.28
N ASP A 306 13.77 23.78 -15.49
CA ASP A 306 12.91 24.08 -16.64
C ASP A 306 11.47 23.54 -16.45
N ARG A 307 10.58 23.90 -17.39
CA ARG A 307 9.16 23.52 -17.32
C ARG A 307 8.94 22.00 -17.45
N ASP A 308 9.77 21.30 -18.22
CA ASP A 308 9.59 19.86 -18.45
C ASP A 308 10.05 19.04 -17.24
N LEU A 309 11.25 19.29 -16.72
CA LEU A 309 11.74 18.70 -15.49
C LEU A 309 10.78 18.99 -14.33
N ARG A 310 10.31 20.24 -14.17
CA ARG A 310 9.33 20.59 -13.12
C ARG A 310 8.06 19.73 -13.21
N ARG A 311 7.55 19.44 -14.41
CA ARG A 311 6.38 18.57 -14.57
C ARG A 311 6.66 17.12 -14.17
N ARG A 312 7.89 16.63 -14.40
CA ARG A 312 8.34 15.25 -14.11
C ARG A 312 8.74 15.03 -12.65
N LEU A 313 9.12 16.09 -11.91
CA LEU A 313 9.61 16.01 -10.52
C LEU A 313 8.70 15.19 -9.58
N PRO A 314 7.36 15.37 -9.55
CA PRO A 314 6.51 14.55 -8.67
C PRO A 314 6.65 13.05 -8.94
N GLY A 315 6.76 12.65 -10.21
CA GLY A 315 6.97 11.24 -10.58
C GLY A 315 8.36 10.73 -10.19
N LEU A 316 9.40 11.54 -10.39
CA LEU A 316 10.78 11.20 -10.02
C LEU A 316 10.95 11.00 -8.52
N MET A 317 10.25 11.80 -7.71
CA MET A 317 10.30 11.73 -6.25
C MET A 317 9.31 10.74 -5.65
N ALA A 318 8.35 10.22 -6.42
CA ALA A 318 7.23 9.40 -5.93
C ALA A 318 7.66 8.21 -5.05
N HIS A 319 8.82 7.60 -5.35
CA HIS A 319 9.33 6.47 -4.58
C HIS A 319 9.61 6.79 -3.10
N SER A 320 9.76 8.06 -2.72
CA SER A 320 9.93 8.46 -1.32
C SER A 320 8.67 8.30 -0.47
N LEU A 321 7.49 8.18 -1.09
CA LEU A 321 6.24 7.91 -0.37
C LEU A 321 6.08 6.42 -0.04
N ILE A 322 6.80 5.52 -0.71
CA ILE A 322 6.62 4.06 -0.54
C ILE A 322 6.90 3.63 0.91
N PRO A 323 8.03 4.02 1.55
CA PRO A 323 8.30 3.60 2.93
C PRO A 323 7.24 4.11 3.91
N ILE A 324 6.67 5.29 3.66
CA ILE A 324 5.57 5.86 4.44
C ILE A 324 4.34 4.97 4.30
N VAL A 325 3.88 4.73 3.06
CA VAL A 325 2.73 3.84 2.78
C VAL A 325 2.90 2.47 3.47
N ILE A 326 4.09 1.86 3.37
CA ILE A 326 4.36 0.57 4.03
C ILE A 326 4.29 0.67 5.55
N GLY A 327 4.89 1.71 6.14
CA GLY A 327 4.79 1.98 7.57
C GLY A 327 3.34 2.09 8.05
N TYR A 328 2.50 2.84 7.32
CA TYR A 328 1.07 2.95 7.64
C TYR A 328 0.32 1.64 7.50
N VAL A 329 0.54 0.88 6.42
CA VAL A 329 -0.14 -0.41 6.22
C VAL A 329 0.12 -1.35 7.41
N PHE A 330 1.37 -1.43 7.88
CA PHE A 330 1.67 -2.27 9.05
C PHE A 330 1.19 -1.64 10.37
N ALA A 331 1.26 -0.32 10.54
CA ALA A 331 0.73 0.32 11.74
C ALA A 331 -0.79 0.13 11.90
N HIS A 332 -1.54 0.12 10.81
CA HIS A 332 -3.00 0.00 10.84
C HIS A 332 -3.48 -1.45 10.77
N TYR A 333 -2.85 -2.27 9.93
CA TYR A 333 -3.40 -3.56 9.56
C TYR A 333 -2.62 -4.78 10.06
N LEU A 334 -1.55 -4.60 10.85
CA LEU A 334 -0.80 -5.75 11.39
C LEU A 334 -1.67 -6.65 12.29
N THR A 335 -2.50 -6.08 13.15
CA THR A 335 -3.43 -6.87 13.99
C THR A 335 -4.41 -7.67 13.15
N TYR A 336 -4.95 -7.07 12.08
CA TYR A 336 -5.81 -7.78 11.14
C TYR A 336 -5.06 -8.93 10.45
N LEU A 337 -3.83 -8.69 9.98
CA LEU A 337 -3.03 -9.72 9.34
C LEU A 337 -2.75 -10.91 10.26
N VAL A 338 -2.40 -10.66 11.52
CA VAL A 338 -2.05 -11.71 12.48
C VAL A 338 -3.31 -12.42 12.99
N GLU A 339 -4.32 -11.70 13.45
CA GLU A 339 -5.45 -12.27 14.18
C GLU A 339 -6.60 -12.64 13.24
N LYS A 340 -7.06 -11.70 12.40
CA LYS A 340 -8.10 -11.98 11.40
C LYS A 340 -7.58 -12.84 10.24
N GLY A 341 -6.28 -12.81 9.95
CA GLY A 341 -5.65 -13.72 9.00
C GLY A 341 -5.78 -15.18 9.42
N GLN A 342 -5.52 -15.51 10.70
CA GLN A 342 -5.75 -16.84 11.26
C GLN A 342 -7.21 -17.28 11.08
N GLN A 343 -8.15 -16.43 11.52
CA GLN A 343 -9.59 -16.70 11.39
C GLN A 343 -9.99 -16.97 9.94
N THR A 344 -9.46 -16.19 9.00
CA THR A 344 -9.74 -16.34 7.57
C THR A 344 -9.22 -17.68 7.03
N VAL A 345 -8.00 -18.06 7.39
CA VAL A 345 -7.40 -19.33 6.95
C VAL A 345 -8.17 -20.52 7.54
N TYR A 346 -8.56 -20.46 8.81
CA TYR A 346 -9.36 -21.50 9.45
C TYR A 346 -10.72 -21.65 8.78
N ALA A 347 -11.40 -20.53 8.48
CA ALA A 347 -12.67 -20.55 7.75
C ALA A 347 -12.52 -21.12 6.33
N LEU A 348 -11.42 -20.82 5.62
CA LEU A 348 -11.13 -21.40 4.31
C LEU A 348 -10.86 -22.91 4.34
N LEU A 349 -10.38 -23.44 5.46
CA LEU A 349 -10.06 -24.85 5.64
C LEU A 349 -11.21 -25.64 6.30
N GLY A 350 -12.33 -24.98 6.59
CA GLY A 350 -13.47 -25.60 7.30
C GLY A 350 -13.22 -25.86 8.78
N MET A 351 -12.16 -25.30 9.36
CA MET A 351 -11.77 -25.46 10.76
C MET A 351 -12.43 -24.39 11.64
N HIS A 352 -13.77 -24.41 11.73
CA HIS A 352 -14.53 -23.35 12.41
C HIS A 352 -14.28 -23.30 13.93
N ASP A 353 -13.91 -24.42 14.54
CA ASP A 353 -13.66 -24.51 15.99
C ASP A 353 -12.20 -24.21 16.38
N ALA A 354 -11.33 -23.90 15.41
CA ALA A 354 -9.94 -23.60 15.69
C ALA A 354 -9.79 -22.28 16.46
N ALA A 355 -9.10 -22.34 17.59
CA ALA A 355 -8.86 -21.17 18.44
C ALA A 355 -7.94 -20.16 17.74
N VAL A 356 -8.37 -18.89 17.69
CA VAL A 356 -7.55 -17.78 17.20
C VAL A 356 -6.71 -17.21 18.33
N TYR A 357 -5.40 -17.08 18.10
CA TYR A 357 -4.50 -16.49 19.08
C TYR A 357 -4.44 -14.97 18.91
N TYR A 358 -5.01 -14.24 19.87
CA TYR A 358 -5.07 -12.77 19.91
C TYR A 358 -3.82 -12.14 20.55
N VAL A 359 -2.63 -12.56 20.11
CA VAL A 359 -1.35 -12.22 20.77
C VAL A 359 -1.11 -10.71 20.83
N LEU A 360 -1.45 -9.95 19.77
CA LEU A 360 -1.22 -8.51 19.75
C LEU A 360 -2.24 -7.76 20.60
N SER A 361 -3.49 -8.21 20.58
CA SER A 361 -4.55 -7.66 21.43
C SER A 361 -4.33 -7.94 22.92
N LEU A 362 -3.72 -9.08 23.27
CA LEU A 362 -3.33 -9.43 24.64
C LEU A 362 -2.05 -8.70 25.12
N HIS A 363 -1.31 -8.06 24.21
CA HIS A 363 -0.12 -7.27 24.54
C HIS A 363 -0.21 -5.83 23.99
N PRO A 364 -1.08 -4.97 24.55
CA PRO A 364 -1.33 -3.62 24.04
C PRO A 364 -0.08 -2.73 23.94
N SER A 365 0.87 -2.87 24.86
CA SER A 365 2.14 -2.13 24.80
C SER A 365 2.99 -2.51 23.59
N VAL A 366 3.11 -3.81 23.30
CA VAL A 366 3.83 -4.31 22.12
C VAL A 366 3.17 -3.82 20.85
N LEU A 367 1.83 -3.89 20.81
CA LEU A 367 1.06 -3.39 19.67
C LEU A 367 1.30 -1.89 19.47
N ALA A 368 1.11 -1.08 20.50
CA ALA A 368 1.29 0.38 20.43
C ALA A 368 2.70 0.79 20.01
N THR A 369 3.73 0.20 20.62
CA THR A 369 5.12 0.48 20.27
C THR A 369 5.40 0.07 18.83
N SER A 370 4.89 -1.07 18.37
CA SER A 370 5.05 -1.51 16.98
C SER A 370 4.40 -0.54 15.99
N LYS A 371 3.16 -0.08 16.28
CA LYS A 371 2.46 0.90 15.43
C LYS A 371 3.26 2.20 15.28
N VAL A 372 3.69 2.79 16.40
CA VAL A 372 4.52 4.00 16.38
C VAL A 372 5.84 3.77 15.65
N LEU A 373 6.49 2.63 15.87
CA LEU A 373 7.74 2.28 15.20
C LEU A 373 7.58 2.19 13.68
N PHE A 374 6.54 1.51 13.18
CA PHE A 374 6.29 1.42 11.74
C PHE A 374 6.05 2.79 11.11
N VAL A 375 5.27 3.66 11.78
CA VAL A 375 5.04 5.04 11.30
C VAL A 375 6.35 5.82 11.27
N VAL A 376 7.09 5.86 12.38
CA VAL A 376 8.32 6.66 12.49
C VAL A 376 9.41 6.15 11.54
N VAL A 377 9.66 4.84 11.49
CA VAL A 377 10.66 4.24 10.58
C VAL A 377 10.26 4.46 9.12
N GLY A 378 8.98 4.31 8.78
CA GLY A 378 8.48 4.60 7.43
C GLY A 378 8.74 6.04 7.00
N HIS A 379 8.51 7.02 7.89
CA HIS A 379 8.77 8.43 7.58
C HIS A 379 10.27 8.77 7.55
N ILE A 380 11.08 8.25 8.47
CA ILE A 380 12.55 8.41 8.42
C ILE A 380 13.09 7.87 7.09
N ALA A 381 12.68 6.66 6.69
CA ALA A 381 13.06 6.08 5.42
C ALA A 381 12.57 6.92 4.22
N GLY A 382 11.33 7.43 4.28
CA GLY A 382 10.79 8.33 3.26
C GLY A 382 11.58 9.63 3.11
N VAL A 383 11.94 10.29 4.23
CA VAL A 383 12.75 11.51 4.26
C VAL A 383 14.15 11.25 3.68
N ILE A 384 14.80 10.16 4.08
CA ILE A 384 16.12 9.77 3.57
C ILE A 384 16.05 9.53 2.04
N ALA A 385 15.03 8.82 1.56
CA ALA A 385 14.82 8.58 0.13
C ALA A 385 14.54 9.89 -0.65
N ALA A 386 13.71 10.78 -0.10
CA ALA A 386 13.41 12.07 -0.69
C ALA A 386 14.65 12.95 -0.79
N HIS A 387 15.48 12.97 0.27
CA HIS A 387 16.73 13.74 0.30
C HIS A 387 17.71 13.23 -0.75
N ASP A 388 17.95 11.92 -0.80
CA ASP A 388 18.87 11.34 -1.77
C ASP A 388 18.43 11.60 -3.22
N CYS A 389 17.13 11.46 -3.48
CA CYS A 389 16.54 11.80 -4.78
C CYS A 389 16.73 13.30 -5.11
N ALA A 390 16.54 14.19 -4.15
CA ALA A 390 16.71 15.63 -4.35
C ALA A 390 18.16 15.98 -4.72
N LEU A 391 19.15 15.36 -4.07
CA LEU A 391 20.57 15.55 -4.42
C LEU A 391 20.91 15.07 -5.83
N ARG A 392 20.17 14.08 -6.34
CA ARG A 392 20.37 13.49 -7.67
C ARG A 392 19.70 14.29 -8.78
N VAL A 393 18.48 14.77 -8.55
CA VAL A 393 17.63 15.34 -9.61
C VAL A 393 17.68 16.87 -9.64
N LEU A 394 17.95 17.53 -8.51
CA LEU A 394 17.87 18.99 -8.40
C LEU A 394 19.23 19.66 -8.64
N PRO A 395 19.25 20.87 -9.25
CA PRO A 395 20.47 21.66 -9.41
C PRO A 395 21.08 22.03 -8.05
N LYS A 396 22.42 21.93 -7.93
CA LYS A 396 23.16 22.16 -6.66
C LYS A 396 22.76 23.43 -5.91
N ARG A 397 22.52 24.54 -6.62
CA ARG A 397 22.14 25.85 -6.04
C ARG A 397 20.74 25.87 -5.41
N HIS A 398 19.86 24.95 -5.80
CA HIS A 398 18.46 24.91 -5.38
C HIS A 398 18.10 23.61 -4.61
N GLN A 399 19.09 22.78 -4.28
CA GLN A 399 18.86 21.55 -3.52
C GLN A 399 18.23 21.85 -2.16
N LEU A 400 18.76 22.84 -1.42
CA LEU A 400 18.25 23.20 -0.09
C LEU A 400 16.82 23.75 -0.14
N THR A 401 16.53 24.69 -1.06
CA THR A 401 15.19 25.30 -1.16
C THR A 401 14.13 24.32 -1.64
N GLY A 402 14.46 23.46 -2.60
CA GLY A 402 13.57 22.37 -3.05
C GLY A 402 13.34 21.32 -1.96
N GLN A 403 14.35 21.02 -1.15
CA GLN A 403 14.24 20.09 -0.03
C GLN A 403 13.35 20.62 1.10
N LEU A 404 13.38 21.91 1.41
CA LEU A 404 12.57 22.49 2.47
C LEU A 404 11.07 22.29 2.25
N ALA A 405 10.58 22.51 1.02
CA ALA A 405 9.16 22.31 0.70
C ALA A 405 8.74 20.83 0.84
N MET A 406 9.55 19.91 0.31
CA MET A 406 9.29 18.47 0.42
C MET A 406 9.37 18.00 1.88
N MET A 407 10.35 18.48 2.64
CA MET A 407 10.51 18.18 4.05
C MET A 407 9.28 18.64 4.84
N LEU A 408 8.81 19.87 4.64
CA LEU A 408 7.64 20.40 5.35
C LEU A 408 6.41 19.49 5.15
N VAL A 409 6.17 19.04 3.92
CA VAL A 409 5.06 18.12 3.61
C VAL A 409 5.25 16.76 4.29
N MET A 410 6.44 16.17 4.23
CA MET A 410 6.72 14.88 4.86
C MET A 410 6.61 14.92 6.39
N VAL A 411 7.08 16.01 7.00
CA VAL A 411 6.93 16.25 8.43
C VAL A 411 5.46 16.42 8.78
N GLY A 412 4.72 17.23 8.02
CA GLY A 412 3.27 17.39 8.16
C GLY A 412 2.53 16.06 8.09
N TYR A 413 2.86 15.18 7.14
CA TYR A 413 2.28 13.84 7.06
C TYR A 413 2.57 12.98 8.28
N THR A 414 3.74 13.14 8.91
CA THR A 414 4.08 12.37 10.12
C THR A 414 3.27 12.83 11.32
N PHE A 415 3.20 14.15 11.53
CA PHE A 415 2.41 14.73 12.62
C PHE A 415 0.93 14.39 12.47
N THR A 416 0.36 14.61 11.28
CA THR A 416 -1.02 14.23 10.98
C THR A 416 -1.23 12.73 11.16
N GLY A 417 -0.28 11.91 10.71
CA GLY A 417 -0.31 10.46 10.89
C GLY A 417 -0.44 10.00 12.31
N LEU A 418 0.46 10.48 13.15
CA LEU A 418 0.48 10.13 14.57
C LEU A 418 -0.75 10.70 15.27
N TYR A 419 -1.12 11.94 15.01
CA TYR A 419 -2.35 12.53 15.53
C TYR A 419 -3.57 11.63 15.24
N LEU A 420 -3.74 11.22 13.98
CA LEU A 420 -4.85 10.35 13.58
C LEU A 420 -4.74 8.93 14.14
N LEU A 421 -3.53 8.38 14.30
CA LEU A 421 -3.28 7.05 14.88
C LEU A 421 -3.79 6.95 16.33
N PHE A 422 -3.73 8.04 17.09
CA PHE A 422 -4.19 8.12 18.48
C PHE A 422 -5.63 8.64 18.63
N GLY A 423 -6.37 8.75 17.51
CA GLY A 423 -7.80 9.08 17.54
C GLY A 423 -8.14 10.57 17.39
N GLY A 424 -7.15 11.40 17.06
CA GLY A 424 -7.30 12.85 16.88
C GLY A 424 -7.30 13.60 18.20
#